data_AF-A0A838JQJ9-F1
#
_entry.id   AF-A0A838JQJ9-F1
#
_cell.length_a   1.000
_cell.length_b   1.000
_cell.length_c   1.000
_cell.angle_alpha   90.00
_cell.angle_beta   90.00
_cell.angle_gamma   90.00
#
_symmetry.space_group_name_H-M   'P 1'
#
loop_
_entity.id
_entity.type
_entity.pdbx_description
1 polymer ?
#
loop_
_entity_poly.entity_id
_entity_poly.type
_entity_poly.pdbx_seq_one_letter_code
_entity_poly.pdbx_strand_id
1 'polypeptide(L)'
;MELSRRDFIGMAGGAGAAAMLGLFPGQAQAHPQLPASVTDAIAHRTYDGIHSWTNWLRKYGVKGFFCETGWPNSAEGPRLYDGTTKSDIPQWRTLGNKIYSWFDAADVWVTYWTAATTQGDSIWKAYTPTDYSASFAARVINKAYGQASVIEAHRSTRAYKRGVNINGGELMLGMNDFSNQNLGVYGQNYVYPNRASLAYLARRGHKVIRVPFRWERVQPTLTPGSTSGSLNRVEVDRLKKVVDNARAEGLGVILDPHNWAGYSFASGRKVIGSPGLPIAAFKDFWWRLSKQFKDRPGVAGYQLMNEPYGMPGGAPQWEKASQVAVNAIRSTGDKQRVMATGYFKSDRVPGSGVFGFVQHHPDPWIKDPLKKVLYTTHGYWGHYGYDWMYNESNAYWKNKGF
;
A
#
# COMPACT_ATOMS: atom_id res chain seq x y z
N MET A 1 17.42 7.92 -2.01
CA MET A 1 16.95 9.05 -1.21
C MET A 1 16.04 8.50 -0.12
N GLU A 2 16.24 8.84 1.16
CA GLU A 2 15.09 8.87 2.08
C GLU A 2 14.10 9.84 1.44
N LEU A 3 12.82 9.46 1.30
CA LEU A 3 11.80 10.39 0.79
C LEU A 3 11.76 11.57 1.76
N SER A 4 12.48 12.62 1.41
CA SER A 4 12.55 13.82 2.22
C SER A 4 11.25 14.57 2.05
N ARG A 5 10.92 15.46 2.99
CA ARG A 5 9.80 16.41 2.87
C ARG A 5 9.73 17.10 1.50
N ARG A 6 10.88 17.31 0.83
CA ARG A 6 10.96 17.90 -0.51
C ARG A 6 10.47 16.99 -1.64
N ASP A 7 10.61 15.67 -1.52
CA ASP A 7 10.11 14.73 -2.53
C ASP A 7 8.58 14.63 -2.50
N PHE A 8 7.98 14.92 -1.35
CA PHE A 8 6.54 15.02 -1.18
C PHE A 8 5.99 16.37 -1.69
N ILE A 9 6.74 17.46 -1.50
CA ILE A 9 6.36 18.82 -1.94
C ILE A 9 6.61 19.00 -3.46
N GLY A 10 7.65 18.40 -4.01
CA GLY A 10 7.99 18.49 -5.44
C GLY A 10 6.98 17.82 -6.38
N MET A 11 6.15 16.91 -5.87
CA MET A 11 5.05 16.31 -6.65
C MET A 11 3.78 17.18 -6.69
N ALA A 12 3.69 18.22 -5.84
CA ALA A 12 2.56 19.16 -5.81
C ALA A 12 2.82 20.46 -6.60
N GLY A 13 4.08 20.75 -6.95
CA GLY A 13 4.47 21.97 -7.66
C GLY A 13 4.47 21.79 -9.17
N GLY A 14 3.30 21.66 -9.80
CA GLY A 14 3.28 21.54 -11.26
C GLY A 14 1.94 21.28 -11.93
N ALA A 15 0.87 21.96 -11.53
CA ALA A 15 -0.28 22.21 -12.42
C ALA A 15 -1.10 23.37 -11.85
N GLY A 16 -1.35 24.37 -12.70
CA GLY A 16 -1.95 25.64 -12.35
C GLY A 16 -3.31 25.55 -11.66
N ALA A 17 -3.56 26.58 -10.85
CA ALA A 17 -4.86 26.90 -10.31
C ALA A 17 -5.91 27.07 -11.43
N ALA A 18 -7.15 26.74 -11.07
CA ALA A 18 -8.39 26.94 -11.82
C ALA A 18 -8.67 25.95 -12.98
N ALA A 19 -9.37 24.86 -12.65
CA ALA A 19 -10.71 24.53 -13.17
C ALA A 19 -11.12 23.13 -12.68
N MET A 20 -12.44 22.88 -12.64
CA MET A 20 -13.13 21.62 -12.32
C MET A 20 -13.60 21.47 -10.87
N LEU A 21 -14.66 22.24 -10.57
CA LEU A 21 -15.70 21.91 -9.60
C LEU A 21 -16.27 20.52 -9.92
N GLY A 22 -15.84 19.53 -9.15
CA GLY A 22 -16.31 18.15 -9.22
C GLY A 22 -15.78 17.38 -8.01
N LEU A 23 -16.41 17.62 -6.86
CA LEU A 23 -16.23 16.91 -5.58
C LEU A 23 -14.77 16.65 -5.19
N PHE A 24 -14.14 17.68 -4.64
CA PHE A 24 -13.06 17.47 -3.66
C PHE A 24 -13.60 16.62 -2.48
N PRO A 25 -12.76 15.89 -1.74
CA PRO A 25 -13.10 15.21 -0.48
C PRO A 25 -13.41 16.19 0.67
N GLY A 26 -14.03 17.34 0.37
CA GLY A 26 -14.16 18.50 1.26
C GLY A 26 -15.59 18.79 1.72
N GLN A 27 -16.54 17.87 1.55
CA GLN A 27 -17.87 17.97 2.14
C GLN A 27 -18.23 16.64 2.79
N ALA A 28 -18.81 16.71 3.99
CA ALA A 28 -19.33 15.55 4.70
C ALA A 28 -20.40 14.84 3.89
N GLN A 29 -20.37 13.51 3.90
CA GLN A 29 -21.45 12.72 3.34
C GLN A 29 -22.67 12.81 4.26
N ALA A 30 -23.86 12.92 3.67
CA ALA A 30 -25.08 12.86 4.45
C ALA A 30 -25.30 11.43 4.96
N HIS A 31 -25.28 11.25 6.28
CA HIS A 31 -25.64 9.98 6.93
C HIS A 31 -26.96 10.15 7.67
N PRO A 32 -27.92 9.21 7.56
CA PRO A 32 -29.17 9.30 8.31
C PRO A 32 -28.93 9.31 9.83
N GLN A 33 -27.91 8.58 10.31
CA GLN A 33 -27.30 8.71 11.65
C GLN A 33 -25.83 8.23 11.58
N LEU A 34 -24.90 9.03 12.12
CA LEU A 34 -23.51 8.58 12.31
C LEU A 34 -23.43 7.59 13.48
N PRO A 35 -22.58 6.55 13.42
CA PRO A 35 -22.40 5.65 14.55
C PRO A 35 -21.75 6.40 15.72
N ALA A 36 -22.09 6.03 16.95
CA ALA A 36 -21.56 6.67 18.17
C ALA A 36 -20.03 6.70 18.27
N SER A 37 -19.34 5.81 17.53
CA SER A 37 -17.87 5.82 17.40
C SER A 37 -17.32 7.06 16.67
N VAL A 38 -18.12 7.75 15.86
CA VAL A 38 -17.74 9.00 15.18
C VAL A 38 -17.99 10.15 16.15
N THR A 39 -16.93 10.67 16.74
CA THR A 39 -17.01 11.62 17.87
C THR A 39 -16.53 13.02 17.52
N ASP A 40 -15.91 13.21 16.35
CA ASP A 40 -15.31 14.47 15.92
C ASP A 40 -15.16 14.49 14.39
N ALA A 41 -14.76 15.63 13.84
CA ALA A 41 -14.74 15.89 12.40
C ALA A 41 -13.70 15.04 11.65
N ILE A 42 -12.52 14.79 12.26
CA ILE A 42 -11.52 13.90 11.65
C ILE A 42 -12.00 12.43 11.66
N ALA A 43 -12.68 11.98 12.72
CA ALA A 43 -13.30 10.66 12.75
C ALA A 43 -14.43 10.55 11.72
N HIS A 44 -15.23 11.62 11.52
CA HIS A 44 -16.29 11.65 10.53
C HIS A 44 -15.73 11.53 9.11
N ARG A 45 -14.78 12.40 8.73
CA ARG A 45 -14.09 12.30 7.42
C ARG A 45 -13.47 10.93 7.19
N THR A 46 -12.88 10.34 8.22
CA THR A 46 -12.28 9.00 8.13
C THR A 46 -13.33 7.92 7.93
N TYR A 47 -14.44 8.01 8.67
CA TYR A 47 -15.58 7.11 8.55
C TYR A 47 -16.18 7.17 7.15
N ASP A 48 -16.39 8.34 6.56
CA ASP A 48 -16.97 8.49 5.22
C ASP A 48 -16.21 7.69 4.17
N GLY A 49 -14.87 7.78 4.17
CA GLY A 49 -14.04 7.02 3.24
C GLY A 49 -14.21 5.51 3.44
N ILE A 50 -13.99 5.04 4.67
CA ILE A 50 -14.08 3.60 4.98
C ILE A 50 -15.49 3.07 4.74
N HIS A 51 -16.52 3.81 5.13
CA HIS A 51 -17.92 3.44 5.03
C HIS A 51 -18.37 3.39 3.58
N SER A 52 -18.05 4.40 2.76
CA SER A 52 -18.36 4.41 1.33
C SER A 52 -17.81 3.18 0.62
N TRP A 53 -16.53 2.86 0.86
CA TRP A 53 -15.88 1.70 0.26
C TRP A 53 -16.40 0.37 0.80
N THR A 54 -16.59 0.23 2.12
CA THR A 54 -17.10 -1.02 2.71
C THR A 54 -18.57 -1.28 2.37
N ASN A 55 -19.39 -0.25 2.19
CA ASN A 55 -20.74 -0.37 1.65
C ASN A 55 -20.73 -0.84 0.20
N TRP A 56 -19.80 -0.34 -0.62
CA TRP A 56 -19.60 -0.84 -1.98
C TRP A 56 -19.25 -2.33 -1.97
N LEU A 57 -18.32 -2.77 -1.11
CA LEU A 57 -17.99 -4.20 -0.96
C LEU A 57 -19.22 -5.04 -0.60
N ARG A 58 -20.02 -4.56 0.36
CA ARG A 58 -21.24 -5.23 0.84
C ARG A 58 -22.30 -5.29 -0.25
N LYS A 59 -22.57 -4.17 -0.94
CA LYS A 59 -23.56 -4.05 -2.03
C LYS A 59 -23.34 -5.11 -3.09
N TYR A 60 -22.07 -5.35 -3.46
CA TYR A 60 -21.71 -6.31 -4.51
C TYR A 60 -21.32 -7.70 -3.99
N GLY A 61 -21.35 -7.94 -2.68
CA GLY A 61 -20.97 -9.23 -2.09
C GLY A 61 -19.51 -9.62 -2.34
N VAL A 62 -18.62 -8.64 -2.54
CA VAL A 62 -17.18 -8.86 -2.79
C VAL A 62 -16.36 -8.64 -1.52
N LYS A 63 -15.10 -9.10 -1.52
CA LYS A 63 -14.20 -9.00 -0.36
C LYS A 63 -13.17 -7.90 -0.55
N GLY A 64 -12.71 -7.31 0.55
CA GLY A 64 -11.80 -6.18 0.57
C GLY A 64 -10.48 -6.46 1.28
N PHE A 65 -9.42 -5.79 0.84
CA PHE A 65 -8.15 -5.68 1.53
C PHE A 65 -7.67 -4.23 1.51
N PHE A 66 -7.63 -3.60 2.69
CA PHE A 66 -7.09 -2.27 2.89
C PHE A 66 -5.58 -2.36 3.06
N CYS A 67 -4.85 -2.22 1.96
CA CYS A 67 -3.44 -2.63 1.90
C CYS A 67 -2.46 -1.64 2.51
N GLU A 68 -2.84 -0.37 2.65
CA GLU A 68 -2.05 0.60 3.41
C GLU A 68 -2.96 1.50 4.23
N THR A 69 -2.70 1.53 5.53
CA THR A 69 -3.28 2.54 6.40
C THR A 69 -2.25 3.11 7.36
N GLY A 70 -2.38 4.39 7.70
CA GLY A 70 -1.44 5.11 8.54
C GLY A 70 -2.07 6.32 9.23
N TRP A 71 -1.56 6.62 10.43
CA TRP A 71 -1.89 7.82 11.19
C TRP A 71 -0.66 8.25 12.02
N PRO A 72 -0.53 9.56 12.32
CA PRO A 72 0.58 10.09 13.10
C PRO A 72 0.57 9.54 14.54
N ASN A 73 1.56 8.74 14.94
CA ASN A 73 1.63 8.16 16.29
C ASN A 73 3.01 7.53 16.63
N SER A 74 4.08 7.87 15.89
CA SER A 74 5.45 7.52 16.31
C SER A 74 6.09 8.69 17.06
N ALA A 75 6.83 8.37 18.12
CA ALA A 75 7.54 9.36 18.95
C ALA A 75 8.74 10.02 18.23
N GLU A 76 9.13 9.51 17.07
CA GLU A 76 10.35 9.91 16.32
C GLU A 76 9.98 10.53 14.96
N GLY A 77 8.97 11.41 14.94
CA GLY A 77 8.68 12.25 13.77
C GLY A 77 9.33 13.63 13.90
N PRO A 78 9.45 14.42 12.83
CA PRO A 78 9.91 15.82 12.88
C PRO A 78 8.97 16.75 13.69
N ARG A 79 8.00 16.18 14.40
CA ARG A 79 7.25 16.85 15.47
C ARG A 79 8.23 17.11 16.59
N LEU A 80 8.58 18.38 16.73
CA LEU A 80 9.19 19.01 17.90
C LEU A 80 8.76 18.31 19.20
N TYR A 81 9.50 17.28 19.62
CA TYR A 81 9.47 16.78 20.97
C TYR A 81 10.30 17.78 21.78
N ASP A 82 9.68 18.86 22.23
CA ASP A 82 10.29 19.80 23.20
C ASP A 82 10.40 19.20 24.62
N GLY A 83 10.28 17.88 24.72
CA GLY A 83 10.53 17.09 25.92
C GLY A 83 9.53 17.31 27.05
N THR A 84 8.51 18.17 26.93
CA THR A 84 7.84 18.64 28.15
C THR A 84 6.32 18.54 28.26
N THR A 85 5.45 18.52 27.22
CA THR A 85 3.99 18.36 27.55
C THR A 85 2.97 18.07 26.42
N LYS A 86 3.33 17.91 25.14
CA LYS A 86 2.31 17.81 24.06
C LYS A 86 2.46 16.57 23.18
N SER A 87 1.93 15.43 23.64
CA SER A 87 1.74 14.27 22.77
C SER A 87 0.25 14.05 22.49
N ASP A 88 -0.17 14.26 21.24
CA ASP A 88 -1.51 13.93 20.74
C ASP A 88 -1.64 12.45 20.33
N ILE A 89 -0.61 11.65 20.64
CA ILE A 89 -0.55 10.20 20.46
C ILE A 89 -1.82 9.49 20.98
N PRO A 90 -2.34 9.80 22.19
CA PRO A 90 -3.56 9.15 22.69
C PRO A 90 -4.78 9.39 21.78
N GLN A 91 -4.95 10.58 21.23
CA GLN A 91 -6.05 10.92 20.32
C GLN A 91 -5.90 10.16 18.99
N TRP A 92 -4.70 10.14 18.43
CA TRP A 92 -4.42 9.38 17.20
C TRP A 92 -4.59 7.87 17.39
N ARG A 93 -4.16 7.33 18.54
CA ARG A 93 -4.40 5.93 18.91
C ARG A 93 -5.90 5.62 19.01
N THR A 94 -6.67 6.54 19.60
CA THR A 94 -8.13 6.43 19.70
C THR A 94 -8.78 6.39 18.32
N LEU A 95 -8.37 7.27 17.39
CA LEU A 95 -8.82 7.20 16.00
C LEU A 95 -8.41 5.88 15.32
N GLY A 96 -7.17 5.43 15.52
CA GLY A 96 -6.68 4.14 15.04
C GLY A 96 -7.55 2.95 15.48
N ASN A 97 -7.94 2.90 16.75
CA ASN A 97 -8.84 1.85 17.27
C ASN A 97 -10.22 1.90 16.61
N LYS A 98 -10.76 3.09 16.33
CA LYS A 98 -12.02 3.23 15.59
C LYS A 98 -11.91 2.70 14.17
N ILE A 99 -10.84 3.08 13.46
CA ILE A 99 -10.55 2.62 12.09
C ILE A 99 -10.51 1.10 12.02
N TYR A 100 -9.75 0.45 12.91
CA TYR A 100 -9.65 -1.00 12.93
C TYR A 100 -10.98 -1.67 13.35
N SER A 101 -11.71 -1.10 14.30
CA SER A 101 -13.07 -1.56 14.64
C SER A 101 -14.02 -1.52 13.44
N TRP A 102 -13.96 -0.48 12.61
CA TRP A 102 -14.77 -0.39 11.39
C TRP A 102 -14.35 -1.41 10.33
N PHE A 103 -13.04 -1.71 10.20
CA PHE A 103 -12.57 -2.78 9.33
C PHE A 103 -12.93 -4.18 9.84
N ASP A 104 -12.91 -4.41 11.15
CA ASP A 104 -13.33 -5.65 11.78
C ASP A 104 -14.82 -5.92 11.52
N ALA A 105 -15.67 -4.89 11.69
CA ALA A 105 -17.11 -4.97 11.41
C ALA A 105 -17.44 -5.21 9.92
N ALA A 106 -16.50 -4.93 9.02
CA ALA A 106 -16.64 -5.12 7.57
C ALA A 106 -15.94 -6.38 7.03
N ASP A 107 -15.35 -7.22 7.88
CA ASP A 107 -14.56 -8.41 7.50
C ASP A 107 -13.43 -8.11 6.49
N VAL A 108 -12.83 -6.92 6.57
CA VAL A 108 -11.80 -6.46 5.63
C VAL A 108 -10.42 -6.90 6.08
N TRP A 109 -9.57 -7.38 5.17
CA TRP A 109 -8.14 -7.59 5.46
C TRP A 109 -7.44 -6.24 5.59
N VAL A 110 -6.44 -6.10 6.47
CA VAL A 110 -5.73 -4.83 6.66
C VAL A 110 -4.23 -5.07 6.83
N THR A 111 -3.42 -4.27 6.16
CA THR A 111 -1.99 -4.11 6.46
C THR A 111 -1.67 -2.65 6.78
N TYR A 112 -0.97 -2.42 7.89
CA TYR A 112 -0.51 -1.09 8.28
C TYR A 112 0.73 -0.65 7.47
N TRP A 113 0.92 0.65 7.22
CA TRP A 113 1.85 1.15 6.18
C TRP A 113 3.33 0.90 6.42
N THR A 114 3.89 0.85 7.64
CA THR A 114 5.11 0.03 7.73
C THR A 114 5.61 -0.42 9.10
N ALA A 115 6.18 -1.62 9.02
CA ALA A 115 7.40 -2.02 9.69
C ALA A 115 8.60 -1.62 8.82
N ALA A 116 9.29 -0.53 9.17
CA ALA A 116 10.29 0.10 8.31
C ALA A 116 11.68 -0.49 8.50
N THR A 117 12.41 -0.77 7.42
CA THR A 117 13.81 -1.25 7.41
C THR A 117 14.83 -0.11 7.35
N THR A 118 14.39 1.10 7.03
CA THR A 118 15.23 2.29 6.89
C THR A 118 15.21 3.17 8.13
N GLN A 119 16.34 3.87 8.34
CA GLN A 119 16.42 4.98 9.30
C GLN A 119 15.55 6.15 8.81
N GLY A 120 15.44 7.20 9.62
CA GLY A 120 14.74 8.43 9.27
C GLY A 120 13.37 8.58 9.94
N ASP A 121 12.89 9.81 9.97
CA ASP A 121 11.69 10.17 10.70
C ASP A 121 10.46 9.95 9.84
N SER A 122 9.61 8.99 10.24
CA SER A 122 8.26 8.95 9.72
C SER A 122 7.31 8.73 10.87
N ILE A 123 6.39 9.67 11.00
CA ILE A 123 5.28 9.72 11.95
C ILE A 123 4.36 8.48 11.91
N TRP A 124 4.52 7.60 10.91
CA TRP A 124 3.70 6.43 10.65
C TRP A 124 4.45 5.09 10.82
N LYS A 125 5.65 5.07 11.37
CA LYS A 125 6.36 3.79 11.58
C LYS A 125 5.74 3.05 12.77
N ALA A 126 5.18 1.85 12.54
CA ALA A 126 4.70 0.99 13.62
C ALA A 126 5.81 0.12 14.21
N TYR A 127 6.79 -0.28 13.39
CA TYR A 127 7.92 -1.11 13.81
C TYR A 127 9.21 -0.69 13.11
N THR A 128 10.34 -0.80 13.77
CA THR A 128 11.67 -0.49 13.20
C THR A 128 12.78 -1.37 13.79
N PRO A 129 13.99 -1.34 13.20
CA PRO A 129 15.21 -1.72 13.89
C PRO A 129 15.56 -0.81 15.06
N THR A 130 16.16 -1.40 16.09
CA THR A 130 16.87 -0.67 17.16
C THR A 130 18.31 -0.34 16.77
N ASP A 131 18.97 -1.21 15.99
CA ASP A 131 20.34 -1.03 15.54
C ASP A 131 20.40 -0.70 14.04
N TYR A 132 20.79 0.54 13.73
CA TYR A 132 21.01 1.02 12.37
C TYR A 132 22.49 1.00 11.95
N SER A 133 23.40 0.70 12.87
CA SER A 133 24.83 0.53 12.59
C SER A 133 25.10 -0.78 11.83
N ALA A 134 24.26 -1.79 12.04
CA ALA A 134 24.23 -2.99 11.21
C ALA A 134 24.03 -2.64 9.72
N SER A 135 24.66 -3.44 8.85
CA SER A 135 24.47 -3.34 7.40
C SER A 135 22.99 -3.44 7.05
N PHE A 136 22.56 -2.78 5.98
CA PHE A 136 21.14 -2.67 5.66
C PHE A 136 20.45 -4.04 5.55
N ALA A 137 21.12 -5.05 4.99
CA ALA A 137 20.59 -6.42 4.90
C ALA A 137 20.51 -7.15 6.25
N ALA A 138 21.33 -6.77 7.23
CA ALA A 138 21.38 -7.39 8.55
C ALA A 138 20.42 -6.75 9.57
N ARG A 139 19.88 -5.55 9.29
CA ARG A 139 18.97 -4.85 10.21
C ARG A 139 17.73 -5.69 10.53
N VAL A 140 17.47 -5.87 11.83
CA VAL A 140 16.32 -6.65 12.32
C VAL A 140 15.27 -5.70 12.86
N ILE A 141 14.04 -5.80 12.36
CA ILE A 141 12.89 -5.09 12.94
C ILE A 141 12.58 -5.74 14.30
N ASN A 142 12.78 -4.99 15.38
CA ASN A 142 12.64 -5.46 16.76
C ASN A 142 12.16 -4.39 17.75
N LYS A 143 11.78 -3.19 17.27
CA LYS A 143 11.16 -2.11 18.04
C LYS A 143 9.72 -1.91 17.58
N ALA A 144 8.83 -1.57 18.50
CA ALA A 144 7.43 -1.22 18.24
C ALA A 144 7.16 0.22 18.71
N TYR A 145 6.25 0.93 18.02
CA TYR A 145 5.79 2.28 18.38
C TYR A 145 4.29 2.29 18.73
N GLY A 146 3.73 3.47 18.99
CA GLY A 146 2.37 3.65 19.46
C GLY A 146 1.28 3.06 18.56
N GLN A 147 1.55 2.87 17.26
CA GLN A 147 0.61 2.23 16.34
C GLN A 147 0.53 0.72 16.54
N ALA A 148 1.63 0.10 16.94
CA ALA A 148 1.70 -1.33 17.16
C ALA A 148 0.63 -1.81 18.16
N SER A 149 0.41 -1.06 19.25
CA SER A 149 -0.59 -1.41 20.26
C SER A 149 -2.02 -1.48 19.71
N VAL A 150 -2.37 -0.63 18.73
CA VAL A 150 -3.69 -0.69 18.05
C VAL A 150 -3.75 -1.92 17.16
N ILE A 151 -2.75 -2.08 16.29
CA ILE A 151 -2.72 -3.15 15.29
C ILE A 151 -2.77 -4.53 15.96
N GLU A 152 -2.09 -4.69 17.09
CA GLU A 152 -2.00 -5.95 17.85
C GLU A 152 -3.25 -6.27 18.67
N ALA A 153 -4.02 -5.25 19.06
CA ALA A 153 -5.30 -5.43 19.73
C ALA A 153 -6.37 -5.98 18.76
N HIS A 154 -6.32 -5.57 17.49
CA HIS A 154 -7.24 -6.00 16.44
C HIS A 154 -6.70 -7.22 15.69
N ARG A 155 -6.90 -8.41 16.26
CA ARG A 155 -6.30 -9.66 15.78
C ARG A 155 -6.96 -10.22 14.52
N SER A 156 -6.19 -10.99 13.75
CA SER A 156 -6.72 -11.74 12.60
C SER A 156 -7.77 -12.76 13.03
N THR A 157 -8.75 -13.02 12.16
CA THR A 157 -9.77 -14.06 12.34
C THR A 157 -9.71 -15.08 11.21
N ARG A 158 -10.73 -15.95 11.12
CA ARG A 158 -10.94 -16.80 9.94
C ARG A 158 -11.39 -15.99 8.72
N ALA A 159 -12.18 -14.92 8.93
CA ALA A 159 -12.74 -14.10 7.86
C ALA A 159 -11.71 -13.14 7.27
N TYR A 160 -10.89 -12.51 8.11
CA TYR A 160 -9.93 -11.50 7.69
C TYR A 160 -8.54 -11.65 8.32
N LYS A 161 -7.54 -11.08 7.65
CA LYS A 161 -6.15 -11.07 8.12
C LYS A 161 -5.68 -9.66 8.44
N ARG A 162 -4.82 -9.58 9.45
CA ARG A 162 -4.19 -8.38 9.98
C ARG A 162 -2.68 -8.54 9.83
N GLY A 163 -2.03 -7.47 9.43
CA GLY A 163 -0.64 -7.51 9.05
C GLY A 163 0.00 -6.14 8.94
N VAL A 164 1.19 -6.14 8.36
CA VAL A 164 1.96 -4.92 8.13
C VAL A 164 2.69 -5.01 6.79
N ASN A 165 2.92 -3.86 6.17
CA ASN A 165 3.84 -3.71 5.06
C ASN A 165 5.28 -3.71 5.59
N ILE A 166 6.20 -4.34 4.87
CA ILE A 166 7.63 -4.24 5.16
C ILE A 166 8.30 -3.60 3.96
N ASN A 167 8.66 -2.31 4.08
CA ASN A 167 9.39 -1.60 3.05
C ASN A 167 10.80 -2.21 2.87
N GLY A 168 11.31 -2.20 1.64
CA GLY A 168 12.57 -2.84 1.32
C GLY A 168 12.76 -2.99 -0.18
N GLY A 169 12.04 -3.94 -0.78
CA GLY A 169 12.25 -4.39 -2.16
C GLY A 169 11.93 -3.35 -3.22
N GLU A 170 11.16 -2.32 -2.85
CA GLU A 170 10.78 -1.18 -3.67
C GLU A 170 11.72 0.02 -3.53
N LEU A 171 12.60 0.03 -2.53
CA LEU A 171 13.45 1.18 -2.22
C LEU A 171 14.51 1.41 -3.31
N MET A 172 14.96 2.65 -3.44
CA MET A 172 16.03 3.07 -4.35
C MET A 172 17.00 3.99 -3.59
N LEU A 173 17.45 3.56 -2.40
CA LEU A 173 18.27 4.39 -1.53
C LEU A 173 19.54 4.82 -2.26
N GLY A 174 19.95 6.09 -2.12
CA GLY A 174 21.10 6.65 -2.84
C GLY A 174 21.02 6.68 -4.38
N MET A 175 19.89 6.38 -5.03
CA MET A 175 19.78 6.38 -6.50
C MET A 175 19.02 7.60 -7.03
N ASN A 176 19.46 8.16 -8.15
CA ASN A 176 18.79 9.24 -8.88
C ASN A 176 18.30 8.82 -10.28
N ASP A 177 18.76 7.68 -10.78
CA ASP A 177 18.64 7.22 -12.17
C ASP A 177 18.12 5.77 -12.26
N PHE A 178 17.36 5.31 -11.25
CA PHE A 178 16.79 3.97 -11.23
C PHE A 178 15.98 3.67 -12.50
N SER A 179 16.30 2.57 -13.16
CA SER A 179 15.64 2.09 -14.37
C SER A 179 15.83 0.58 -14.52
N ASN A 180 15.25 -0.01 -15.56
CA ASN A 180 15.48 -1.41 -15.88
C ASN A 180 16.92 -1.77 -16.33
N GLN A 181 17.77 -0.76 -16.57
CA GLN A 181 19.20 -0.93 -16.81
C GLN A 181 20.06 -0.62 -15.57
N ASN A 182 19.57 0.23 -14.67
CA ASN A 182 20.18 0.49 -13.36
C ASN A 182 19.23 0.08 -12.22
N LEU A 183 19.32 -1.19 -11.83
CA LEU A 183 18.42 -1.84 -10.85
C LEU A 183 18.77 -1.53 -9.38
N GLY A 184 19.94 -0.93 -9.15
CA GLY A 184 20.56 -0.83 -7.83
C GLY A 184 21.12 -2.15 -7.32
N VAL A 185 21.83 -2.07 -6.21
CA VAL A 185 22.55 -3.16 -5.55
C VAL A 185 21.79 -3.62 -4.31
N TYR A 186 21.46 -4.91 -4.27
CA TYR A 186 20.85 -5.55 -3.10
C TYR A 186 21.78 -5.44 -1.89
N GLY A 187 21.24 -5.08 -0.72
CA GLY A 187 22.01 -4.82 0.49
C GLY A 187 22.52 -3.38 0.63
N GLN A 188 22.41 -2.56 -0.41
CA GLN A 188 22.77 -1.14 -0.37
C GLN A 188 21.57 -0.25 -0.71
N ASN A 189 21.02 -0.38 -1.92
CA ASN A 189 19.93 0.47 -2.39
C ASN A 189 18.56 -0.07 -1.98
N TYR A 190 18.46 -1.39 -1.74
CA TYR A 190 17.24 -2.09 -1.36
C TYR A 190 17.55 -3.41 -0.64
N VAL A 191 16.59 -3.91 0.15
CA VAL A 191 16.68 -5.19 0.89
C VAL A 191 15.33 -5.90 0.91
N TYR A 192 15.30 -7.10 1.46
CA TYR A 192 14.09 -7.84 1.78
C TYR A 192 14.10 -8.24 3.26
N PRO A 193 12.94 -8.47 3.90
CA PRO A 193 12.90 -8.84 5.31
C PRO A 193 13.69 -10.11 5.58
N ASN A 194 14.59 -10.04 6.57
CA ASN A 194 15.24 -11.23 7.11
C ASN A 194 14.28 -12.00 8.03
N ARG A 195 14.61 -13.27 8.29
CA ARG A 195 13.78 -14.18 9.08
C ARG A 195 13.56 -13.69 10.52
N ALA A 196 14.53 -13.01 11.14
CA ALA A 196 14.38 -12.49 12.50
C ALA A 196 13.31 -11.39 12.58
N SER A 197 13.27 -10.47 11.60
CA SER A 197 12.20 -9.47 11.46
C SER A 197 10.82 -10.12 11.28
N LEU A 198 10.75 -11.18 10.47
CA LEU A 198 9.51 -11.95 10.26
C LEU A 198 9.05 -12.63 11.55
N ALA A 199 9.96 -13.29 12.26
CA ALA A 199 9.68 -13.95 13.52
C ALA A 199 9.21 -12.96 14.60
N TYR A 200 9.82 -11.76 14.65
CA TYR A 200 9.39 -10.69 15.54
C TYR A 200 7.94 -10.28 15.26
N LEU A 201 7.59 -10.00 14.00
CA LEU A 201 6.22 -9.62 13.62
C LEU A 201 5.21 -10.76 13.87
N ALA A 202 5.59 -12.01 13.58
CA ALA A 202 4.75 -13.17 13.84
C ALA A 202 4.41 -13.34 15.32
N ARG A 203 5.40 -13.20 16.22
CA ARG A 203 5.19 -13.25 17.68
C ARG A 203 4.28 -12.14 18.19
N ARG A 204 4.22 -11.01 17.49
CA ARG A 204 3.31 -9.90 17.79
C ARG A 204 1.91 -10.07 17.22
N GLY A 205 1.62 -11.22 16.60
CA GLY A 205 0.26 -11.59 16.20
C GLY A 205 -0.13 -11.27 14.76
N HIS A 206 0.79 -10.71 13.96
CA HIS A 206 0.59 -10.54 12.52
C HIS A 206 0.41 -11.91 11.84
N LYS A 207 -0.45 -11.98 10.81
CA LYS A 207 -0.66 -13.20 10.02
C LYS A 207 -0.32 -13.05 8.54
N VAL A 208 -0.28 -11.82 8.05
CA VAL A 208 0.18 -11.52 6.70
C VAL A 208 1.19 -10.39 6.74
N ILE A 209 2.11 -10.41 5.80
CA ILE A 209 2.98 -9.28 5.49
C ILE A 209 2.83 -8.93 4.03
N ARG A 210 2.83 -7.63 3.73
CA ARG A 210 2.91 -7.15 2.34
C ARG A 210 4.35 -6.78 2.04
N VAL A 211 4.87 -7.31 0.93
CA VAL A 211 6.26 -7.17 0.49
C VAL A 211 6.26 -6.43 -0.84
N PRO A 212 6.48 -5.10 -0.82
CA PRO A 212 6.71 -4.31 -2.01
C PRO A 212 8.00 -4.71 -2.73
N PHE A 213 7.98 -4.66 -4.05
CA PHE A 213 9.15 -4.86 -4.91
C PHE A 213 9.03 -4.08 -6.22
N ARG A 214 10.14 -3.92 -6.95
CA ARG A 214 10.13 -3.27 -8.29
C ARG A 214 9.93 -4.27 -9.42
N TRP A 215 8.99 -3.97 -10.31
CA TRP A 215 8.82 -4.70 -11.58
C TRP A 215 10.14 -4.70 -12.38
N GLU A 216 10.84 -3.57 -12.45
CA GLU A 216 12.12 -3.42 -13.15
C GLU A 216 13.17 -4.41 -12.63
N ARG A 217 13.21 -4.69 -11.32
CA ARG A 217 14.14 -5.66 -10.73
C ARG A 217 13.78 -7.10 -11.07
N VAL A 218 12.49 -7.41 -11.10
CA VAL A 218 11.96 -8.76 -11.33
C VAL A 218 11.93 -9.13 -12.82
N GLN A 219 11.72 -8.16 -13.71
CA GLN A 219 11.68 -8.36 -15.16
C GLN A 219 12.42 -7.20 -15.87
N PRO A 220 13.77 -7.19 -15.87
CA PRO A 220 14.56 -6.05 -16.34
C PRO A 220 14.66 -5.93 -17.86
N THR A 221 14.36 -7.01 -18.60
CA THR A 221 14.69 -7.08 -20.03
C THR A 221 13.62 -6.50 -20.96
N LEU A 222 12.63 -5.76 -20.44
CA LEU A 222 11.67 -5.09 -21.30
C LEU A 222 12.35 -3.95 -22.07
N THR A 223 11.94 -3.74 -23.31
CA THR A 223 12.25 -2.51 -24.08
C THR A 223 10.96 -1.72 -24.33
N PRO A 224 11.02 -0.41 -24.59
CA PRO A 224 9.83 0.39 -24.88
C PRO A 224 9.00 -0.23 -26.02
N GLY A 225 7.72 -0.49 -25.77
CA GLY A 225 6.80 -1.10 -26.74
C GLY A 225 6.87 -2.63 -26.82
N SER A 226 7.83 -3.28 -26.14
CA SER A 226 7.85 -4.73 -26.04
C SER A 226 6.64 -5.27 -25.27
N THR A 227 6.26 -6.50 -25.58
CA THR A 227 5.12 -7.20 -24.95
C THR A 227 5.58 -8.32 -24.01
N SER A 228 6.88 -8.61 -23.93
CA SER A 228 7.41 -9.65 -23.05
C SER A 228 8.88 -9.41 -22.68
N GLY A 229 9.27 -9.95 -21.53
CA GLY A 229 10.65 -9.89 -21.04
C GLY A 229 10.98 -11.05 -20.10
N SER A 230 12.25 -11.42 -20.00
CA SER A 230 12.70 -12.48 -19.09
C SER A 230 12.70 -12.00 -17.64
N LEU A 231 12.36 -12.90 -16.72
CA LEU A 231 12.51 -12.63 -15.29
C LEU A 231 13.98 -12.69 -14.88
N ASN A 232 14.37 -11.81 -13.97
CA ASN A 232 15.63 -11.92 -13.24
C ASN A 232 15.51 -13.02 -12.19
N ARG A 233 16.17 -14.16 -12.43
CA ARG A 233 16.10 -15.33 -11.55
C ARG A 233 16.59 -15.02 -10.13
N VAL A 234 17.67 -14.25 -10.00
CA VAL A 234 18.24 -13.90 -8.68
C VAL A 234 17.24 -13.11 -7.85
N GLU A 235 16.55 -12.14 -8.47
CA GLU A 235 15.55 -11.34 -7.77
C GLU A 235 14.30 -12.16 -7.41
N VAL A 236 13.83 -13.01 -8.33
CA VAL A 236 12.72 -13.95 -8.07
C VAL A 236 13.06 -14.89 -6.91
N ASP A 237 14.29 -15.39 -6.83
CA ASP A 237 14.71 -16.30 -5.77
C ASP A 237 14.83 -15.59 -4.41
N ARG A 238 15.17 -14.29 -4.38
CA ARG A 238 15.06 -13.48 -3.16
C ARG A 238 13.62 -13.39 -2.67
N LEU A 239 12.66 -13.14 -3.57
CA LEU A 239 11.24 -13.13 -3.22
C LEU A 239 10.74 -14.50 -2.72
N LYS A 240 11.15 -15.60 -3.38
CA LYS A 240 10.84 -16.96 -2.91
C LYS A 240 11.38 -17.21 -1.50
N LYS A 241 12.61 -16.78 -1.21
CA LYS A 241 13.21 -16.91 0.12
C LYS A 241 12.42 -16.13 1.19
N VAL A 242 11.87 -14.95 0.85
CA VAL A 242 10.97 -14.22 1.75
C VAL A 242 9.71 -15.02 2.04
N VAL A 243 9.08 -15.58 1.00
CA VAL A 243 7.88 -16.43 1.14
C VAL A 243 8.15 -17.64 2.04
N ASP A 244 9.27 -18.32 1.85
CA ASP A 244 9.63 -19.50 2.65
C ASP A 244 9.90 -19.15 4.11
N ASN A 245 10.68 -18.10 4.35
CA ASN A 245 10.99 -17.63 5.69
C ASN A 245 9.72 -17.17 6.41
N ALA A 246 8.84 -16.42 5.73
CA ALA A 246 7.58 -15.97 6.30
C ALA A 246 6.69 -17.17 6.67
N ARG A 247 6.58 -18.15 5.77
CA ARG A 247 5.83 -19.38 6.03
C ARG A 247 6.38 -20.13 7.25
N ALA A 248 7.70 -20.24 7.39
CA ALA A 248 8.33 -20.91 8.53
C ALA A 248 7.98 -20.24 9.87
N GLU A 249 7.67 -18.93 9.86
CA GLU A 249 7.19 -18.17 11.02
C GLU A 249 5.65 -18.10 11.11
N GLY A 250 4.92 -18.82 10.26
CA GLY A 250 3.45 -18.84 10.27
C GLY A 250 2.80 -17.59 9.64
N LEU A 251 3.55 -16.84 8.83
CA LEU A 251 3.07 -15.68 8.08
C LEU A 251 2.76 -16.05 6.62
N GLY A 252 1.77 -15.36 6.05
CA GLY A 252 1.55 -15.32 4.60
C GLY A 252 2.13 -14.05 3.96
N VAL A 253 2.62 -14.14 2.72
CA VAL A 253 3.19 -13.02 1.98
C VAL A 253 2.25 -12.55 0.87
N ILE A 254 1.98 -11.25 0.86
CA ILE A 254 1.34 -10.55 -0.24
C ILE A 254 2.44 -9.91 -1.08
N LEU A 255 2.58 -10.37 -2.33
CA LEU A 255 3.57 -9.83 -3.27
C LEU A 255 2.98 -8.59 -3.97
N ASP A 256 3.70 -7.48 -3.93
CA ASP A 256 3.24 -6.19 -4.44
C ASP A 256 4.28 -5.55 -5.40
N PRO A 257 4.07 -5.54 -6.73
CA PRO A 257 4.85 -4.72 -7.63
C PRO A 257 4.47 -3.25 -7.39
N HIS A 258 5.42 -2.52 -6.81
CA HIS A 258 5.19 -1.21 -6.23
C HIS A 258 5.38 -0.09 -7.26
N ASN A 259 4.67 -0.17 -8.38
CA ASN A 259 5.07 0.45 -9.64
C ASN A 259 4.14 1.54 -10.17
N TRP A 260 3.02 1.80 -9.50
CA TRP A 260 2.09 2.87 -9.85
C TRP A 260 1.60 2.85 -11.30
N ALA A 261 1.28 1.66 -11.79
CA ALA A 261 0.94 1.38 -13.19
C ALA A 261 2.01 1.82 -14.22
N GLY A 262 3.29 1.86 -13.84
CA GLY A 262 4.36 2.20 -14.78
C GLY A 262 5.65 1.44 -14.58
N TYR A 263 6.55 1.69 -15.50
CA TYR A 263 7.84 1.03 -15.60
C TYR A 263 8.89 2.04 -16.05
N SER A 264 10.00 2.10 -15.32
CA SER A 264 11.12 3.00 -15.59
C SER A 264 12.12 2.36 -16.56
N PHE A 265 12.11 2.83 -17.80
CA PHE A 265 13.18 2.54 -18.76
C PHE A 265 14.32 3.55 -18.60
N ALA A 266 15.51 3.25 -19.11
CA ALA A 266 16.60 4.21 -19.19
C ALA A 266 16.21 5.50 -19.96
N SER A 267 15.28 5.39 -20.93
CA SER A 267 14.71 6.52 -21.68
C SER A 267 13.55 7.24 -20.97
N GLY A 268 13.31 6.91 -19.70
CA GLY A 268 12.27 7.49 -18.87
C GLY A 268 11.08 6.56 -18.61
N ARG A 269 10.26 6.97 -17.65
CA ARG A 269 9.10 6.22 -17.19
C ARG A 269 8.00 6.17 -18.24
N LYS A 270 7.41 4.99 -18.43
CA LYS A 270 6.18 4.78 -19.24
C LYS A 270 5.09 4.17 -18.36
N VAL A 271 3.83 4.36 -18.77
CA VAL A 271 2.65 3.87 -18.04
C VAL A 271 1.93 2.79 -18.84
N ILE A 272 1.30 1.84 -18.13
CA ILE A 272 0.60 0.71 -18.73
C ILE A 272 -0.47 1.25 -19.69
N GLY A 273 -0.54 0.65 -20.88
CA GLY A 273 -1.48 1.05 -21.92
C GLY A 273 -1.01 2.21 -22.80
N SER A 274 0.16 2.81 -22.52
CA SER A 274 0.86 3.67 -23.48
C SER A 274 1.56 2.83 -24.58
N PRO A 275 1.93 3.43 -25.73
CA PRO A 275 2.74 2.75 -26.74
C PRO A 275 4.06 2.19 -26.20
N GLY A 276 4.67 2.87 -25.21
CA GLY A 276 5.93 2.45 -24.60
C GLY A 276 5.81 1.35 -23.55
N LEU A 277 4.61 1.08 -23.03
CA LEU A 277 4.35 0.00 -22.08
C LEU A 277 2.94 -0.59 -22.32
N PRO A 278 2.78 -1.43 -23.37
CA PRO A 278 1.48 -2.02 -23.70
C PRO A 278 0.94 -2.90 -22.57
N ILE A 279 -0.40 -3.05 -22.47
CA ILE A 279 -1.04 -3.97 -21.50
C ILE A 279 -0.50 -5.40 -21.61
N ALA A 280 -0.07 -5.82 -22.82
CA ALA A 280 0.54 -7.13 -23.05
C ALA A 280 1.84 -7.35 -22.24
N ALA A 281 2.64 -6.31 -21.97
CA ALA A 281 3.81 -6.43 -21.10
C ALA A 281 3.42 -6.75 -19.65
N PHE A 282 2.36 -6.10 -19.15
CA PHE A 282 1.83 -6.37 -17.80
C PHE A 282 1.21 -7.78 -17.70
N LYS A 283 0.55 -8.24 -18.78
CA LYS A 283 0.09 -9.62 -18.93
C LYS A 283 1.25 -10.62 -18.82
N ASP A 284 2.32 -10.40 -19.57
CA ASP A 284 3.50 -11.27 -19.59
C ASP A 284 4.19 -11.32 -18.23
N PHE A 285 4.38 -10.17 -17.58
CA PHE A 285 4.90 -10.08 -16.23
C PHE A 285 4.14 -11.00 -15.26
N TRP A 286 2.81 -10.85 -15.17
CA TRP A 286 2.00 -11.63 -14.25
C TRP A 286 1.92 -13.11 -14.62
N TRP A 287 1.88 -13.46 -15.90
CA TRP A 287 1.95 -14.85 -16.35
C TRP A 287 3.25 -15.52 -15.91
N ARG A 288 4.40 -14.85 -16.10
CA ARG A 288 5.71 -15.38 -15.73
C ARG A 288 5.87 -15.47 -14.22
N LEU A 289 5.50 -14.42 -13.49
CA LEU A 289 5.64 -14.38 -12.04
C LEU A 289 4.74 -15.45 -11.39
N SER A 290 3.50 -15.58 -11.83
CA SER A 290 2.58 -16.61 -11.35
C SER A 290 3.14 -18.03 -11.50
N LYS A 291 3.79 -18.36 -12.63
CA LYS A 291 4.48 -19.65 -12.80
C LYS A 291 5.55 -19.94 -11.74
N GLN A 292 6.17 -18.91 -11.15
CA GLN A 292 7.20 -19.08 -10.12
C GLN A 292 6.62 -19.31 -8.72
N PHE A 293 5.36 -18.94 -8.49
CA PHE A 293 4.74 -18.87 -7.16
C PHE A 293 3.44 -19.68 -7.00
N LYS A 294 2.83 -20.16 -8.08
CA LYS A 294 1.50 -20.81 -8.06
C LYS A 294 1.37 -21.97 -7.07
N ASP A 295 2.40 -22.80 -6.98
CA ASP A 295 2.45 -23.98 -6.11
C ASP A 295 3.26 -23.71 -4.83
N ARG A 296 3.66 -22.45 -4.60
CA ARG A 296 4.48 -22.08 -3.45
C ARG A 296 3.60 -21.77 -2.24
N PRO A 297 3.58 -22.63 -1.23
CA PRO A 297 2.86 -22.35 0.01
C PRO A 297 3.51 -21.16 0.74
N GLY A 298 2.71 -20.40 1.48
CA GLY A 298 3.15 -19.15 2.12
C GLY A 298 2.81 -17.90 1.31
N VAL A 299 2.46 -18.02 0.03
CA VAL A 299 1.84 -16.92 -0.71
C VAL A 299 0.42 -16.71 -0.19
N ALA A 300 0.14 -15.54 0.37
CA ALA A 300 -1.20 -15.12 0.77
C ALA A 300 -2.02 -14.58 -0.40
N GLY A 301 -1.33 -13.98 -1.37
CA GLY A 301 -1.87 -13.58 -2.68
C GLY A 301 -0.98 -12.57 -3.39
N TYR A 302 -1.49 -12.08 -4.52
CA TYR A 302 -0.80 -11.13 -5.39
C TYR A 302 -1.55 -9.80 -5.44
N GLN A 303 -0.95 -8.72 -4.96
CA GLN A 303 -1.42 -7.37 -5.29
C GLN A 303 -0.98 -7.03 -6.69
N LEU A 304 -1.94 -6.71 -7.56
CA LEU A 304 -1.66 -6.57 -8.99
C LEU A 304 -0.75 -5.37 -9.28
N MET A 305 -0.89 -4.30 -8.51
CA MET A 305 -0.13 -3.06 -8.65
C MET A 305 -0.35 -2.19 -7.42
N ASN A 306 0.71 -1.57 -6.90
CA ASN A 306 0.57 -0.47 -5.95
C ASN A 306 0.03 0.78 -6.66
N GLU A 307 -1.04 1.38 -6.13
CA GLU A 307 -1.55 2.72 -6.49
C GLU A 307 -1.48 3.08 -7.99
N PRO A 308 -2.20 2.35 -8.86
CA PRO A 308 -2.22 2.65 -10.29
C PRO A 308 -2.79 4.05 -10.56
N TYR A 309 -2.04 4.90 -11.27
CA TYR A 309 -2.47 6.27 -11.66
C TYR A 309 -1.80 6.70 -12.98
N GLY A 310 -2.27 7.82 -13.54
CA GLY A 310 -1.65 8.49 -14.69
C GLY A 310 -1.71 7.70 -16.00
N MET A 311 -2.57 6.69 -16.09
CA MET A 311 -2.82 5.93 -17.31
C MET A 311 -3.66 6.77 -18.29
N PRO A 312 -3.34 6.77 -19.60
CA PRO A 312 -4.04 7.59 -20.60
C PRO A 312 -5.57 7.40 -20.62
N GLY A 313 -6.03 6.16 -20.41
CA GLY A 313 -7.45 5.84 -20.36
C GLY A 313 -8.03 5.73 -18.94
N GLY A 314 -7.34 6.28 -17.93
CA GLY A 314 -7.82 6.36 -16.55
C GLY A 314 -8.23 5.02 -15.94
N ALA A 315 -9.26 5.05 -15.09
CA ALA A 315 -9.81 3.89 -14.41
C ALA A 315 -10.26 2.77 -15.38
N PRO A 316 -11.02 3.04 -16.47
CA PRO A 316 -11.40 1.98 -17.43
C PRO A 316 -10.21 1.23 -18.05
N GLN A 317 -9.10 1.92 -18.34
CA GLN A 317 -7.90 1.26 -18.86
C GLN A 317 -7.21 0.41 -17.79
N TRP A 318 -7.21 0.86 -16.54
CA TRP A 318 -6.73 0.07 -15.42
C TRP A 318 -7.59 -1.18 -15.17
N GLU A 319 -8.92 -1.07 -15.24
CA GLU A 319 -9.82 -2.21 -15.11
C GLU A 319 -9.52 -3.28 -16.17
N LYS A 320 -9.34 -2.85 -17.42
CA LYS A 320 -8.92 -3.73 -18.52
C LYS A 320 -7.57 -4.39 -18.25
N ALA A 321 -6.55 -3.60 -17.84
CA ALA A 321 -5.21 -4.11 -17.59
C ALA A 321 -5.16 -5.12 -16.43
N SER A 322 -5.85 -4.82 -15.34
CA SER A 322 -5.93 -5.68 -14.15
C SER A 322 -6.72 -6.97 -14.43
N GLN A 323 -7.82 -6.91 -15.20
CA GLN A 323 -8.51 -8.13 -15.66
C GLN A 323 -7.61 -9.01 -16.53
N VAL A 324 -6.84 -8.42 -17.43
CA VAL A 324 -5.89 -9.16 -18.27
C VAL A 324 -4.82 -9.84 -17.42
N ALA A 325 -4.32 -9.19 -16.37
CA ALA A 325 -3.40 -9.79 -15.41
C ALA A 325 -4.03 -10.97 -14.64
N VAL A 326 -5.28 -10.84 -14.17
CA VAL A 326 -6.01 -11.95 -13.52
C VAL A 326 -6.12 -13.14 -14.47
N ASN A 327 -6.54 -12.91 -15.72
CA ASN A 327 -6.65 -13.98 -16.72
C ASN A 327 -5.29 -14.64 -16.99
N ALA A 328 -4.21 -13.85 -17.02
CA ALA A 328 -2.85 -14.34 -17.20
C ALA A 328 -2.37 -15.21 -16.04
N ILE A 329 -2.69 -14.84 -14.80
CA ILE A 329 -2.40 -15.64 -13.60
C ILE A 329 -3.17 -16.96 -13.66
N ARG A 330 -4.49 -16.90 -13.89
CA ARG A 330 -5.36 -18.09 -13.93
C ARG A 330 -5.00 -19.06 -15.04
N SER A 331 -4.53 -18.58 -16.20
CA SER A 331 -4.12 -19.45 -17.31
C SER A 331 -2.89 -20.32 -17.01
N THR A 332 -2.13 -20.03 -15.94
CA THR A 332 -1.02 -20.89 -15.49
C THR A 332 -1.47 -22.05 -14.59
N GLY A 333 -2.76 -22.10 -14.24
CA GLY A 333 -3.34 -22.99 -13.23
C GLY A 333 -3.25 -22.44 -11.80
N ASP A 334 -2.80 -21.20 -11.62
CA ASP A 334 -2.58 -20.59 -10.31
C ASP A 334 -3.89 -20.28 -9.56
N LYS A 335 -3.98 -20.80 -8.33
CA LYS A 335 -5.16 -20.71 -7.45
C LYS A 335 -4.99 -19.71 -6.30
N GLN A 336 -3.91 -18.94 -6.27
CA GLN A 336 -3.66 -17.92 -5.26
C GLN A 336 -4.69 -16.78 -5.33
N ARG A 337 -4.89 -16.08 -4.21
CA ARG A 337 -5.73 -14.87 -4.19
C ARG A 337 -5.11 -13.77 -5.03
N VAL A 338 -5.95 -12.93 -5.60
CA VAL A 338 -5.52 -11.73 -6.32
C VAL A 338 -6.14 -10.52 -5.66
N MET A 339 -5.35 -9.47 -5.50
CA MET A 339 -5.70 -8.22 -4.85
C MET A 339 -5.75 -7.13 -5.93
N ALA A 340 -6.95 -6.67 -6.26
CA ALA A 340 -7.24 -5.72 -7.33
C ALA A 340 -7.37 -4.30 -6.77
N THR A 341 -6.29 -3.53 -6.84
CA THR A 341 -6.24 -2.13 -6.40
C THR A 341 -7.17 -1.25 -7.21
N GLY A 342 -7.87 -0.32 -6.57
CA GLY A 342 -8.57 0.76 -7.27
C GLY A 342 -7.60 1.75 -7.93
N TYR A 343 -8.10 2.50 -8.90
CA TYR A 343 -7.37 3.55 -9.60
C TYR A 343 -7.28 4.82 -8.76
N PHE A 344 -6.12 5.48 -8.79
CA PHE A 344 -5.84 6.70 -8.04
C PHE A 344 -5.86 7.90 -9.00
N LYS A 345 -6.35 9.04 -8.51
CA LYS A 345 -6.36 10.30 -9.26
C LYS A 345 -4.92 10.81 -9.49
N SER A 346 -4.72 11.52 -10.60
CA SER A 346 -3.41 11.96 -11.11
C SER A 346 -2.62 12.91 -10.20
N ASP A 347 -3.26 13.54 -9.22
CA ASP A 347 -2.66 14.53 -8.30
C ASP A 347 -2.02 13.89 -7.05
N ARG A 348 -2.08 12.56 -6.89
CA ARG A 348 -1.51 11.81 -5.74
C ARG A 348 -1.84 12.45 -4.38
N VAL A 349 -3.03 13.02 -4.23
CA VAL A 349 -3.42 13.59 -2.94
C VAL A 349 -3.43 12.46 -1.89
N PRO A 350 -2.68 12.56 -0.78
CA PRO A 350 -2.58 11.50 0.22
C PRO A 350 -3.96 11.10 0.76
N GLY A 351 -4.26 9.80 0.73
CA GLY A 351 -5.58 9.28 1.10
C GLY A 351 -6.63 9.28 -0.03
N SER A 352 -6.32 9.78 -1.23
CA SER A 352 -7.24 9.75 -2.39
C SER A 352 -7.76 8.36 -2.77
N GLY A 353 -7.05 7.29 -2.42
CA GLY A 353 -7.43 5.92 -2.75
C GLY A 353 -8.85 5.59 -2.29
N VAL A 354 -9.11 5.62 -0.98
CA VAL A 354 -10.42 5.23 -0.45
C VAL A 354 -11.54 6.22 -0.85
N PHE A 355 -11.25 7.52 -0.87
CA PHE A 355 -12.24 8.55 -1.19
C PHE A 355 -12.63 8.60 -2.67
N GLY A 356 -11.73 8.20 -3.57
CA GLY A 356 -11.99 8.14 -5.01
C GLY A 356 -12.47 6.79 -5.51
N PHE A 357 -12.37 5.72 -4.70
CA PHE A 357 -12.57 4.34 -5.17
C PHE A 357 -13.93 4.15 -5.84
N VAL A 358 -15.02 4.48 -5.16
CA VAL A 358 -16.39 4.23 -5.66
C VAL A 358 -16.71 5.10 -6.88
N GLN A 359 -16.15 6.31 -6.94
CA GLN A 359 -16.31 7.20 -8.10
C GLN A 359 -15.60 6.64 -9.33
N HIS A 360 -14.39 6.10 -9.16
CA HIS A 360 -13.62 5.51 -10.25
C HIS A 360 -14.13 4.12 -10.65
N HIS A 361 -14.73 3.39 -9.71
CA HIS A 361 -15.18 2.01 -9.87
C HIS A 361 -16.59 1.84 -9.30
N PRO A 362 -17.63 2.31 -10.00
CA PRO A 362 -19.01 2.17 -9.53
C PRO A 362 -19.41 0.70 -9.38
N ASP A 363 -18.83 -0.20 -10.19
CA ASP A 363 -19.11 -1.64 -10.20
C ASP A 363 -17.83 -2.48 -10.08
N PRO A 364 -17.89 -3.71 -9.52
CA PRO A 364 -16.76 -4.62 -9.49
C PRO A 364 -16.41 -5.09 -10.90
N TRP A 365 -15.16 -4.85 -11.32
CA TRP A 365 -14.76 -5.11 -12.71
C TRP A 365 -14.05 -6.45 -12.97
N ILE A 366 -13.55 -7.13 -11.92
CA ILE A 366 -12.80 -8.38 -12.06
C ILE A 366 -13.74 -9.58 -12.10
N LYS A 367 -13.65 -10.32 -13.20
CA LYS A 367 -14.22 -11.65 -13.39
C LYS A 367 -13.13 -12.69 -13.10
N ASP A 368 -13.19 -13.34 -11.94
CA ASP A 368 -12.31 -14.45 -11.54
C ASP A 368 -13.15 -15.72 -11.31
N PRO A 369 -12.98 -16.78 -12.11
CA PRO A 369 -13.73 -18.03 -11.93
C PRO A 369 -13.52 -18.67 -10.55
N LEU A 370 -12.40 -18.37 -9.88
CA LEU A 370 -12.12 -18.89 -8.53
C LEU A 370 -12.76 -18.06 -7.42
N LYS A 371 -13.33 -16.89 -7.72
CA LYS A 371 -13.90 -15.95 -6.74
C LYS A 371 -12.93 -15.64 -5.58
N LYS A 372 -11.64 -15.52 -5.89
CA LYS A 372 -10.54 -15.29 -4.92
C LYS A 372 -9.94 -13.89 -5.04
N VAL A 373 -10.78 -12.92 -5.40
CA VAL A 373 -10.39 -11.51 -5.54
C VAL A 373 -10.67 -10.76 -4.26
N LEU A 374 -9.71 -9.96 -3.82
CA LEU A 374 -9.92 -8.90 -2.83
C LEU A 374 -9.76 -7.56 -3.55
N TYR A 375 -10.75 -6.68 -3.50
CA TYR A 375 -10.59 -5.30 -3.97
C TYR A 375 -9.78 -4.51 -2.96
N THR A 376 -8.87 -3.64 -3.42
CA THR A 376 -7.93 -2.97 -2.52
C THR A 376 -7.84 -1.47 -2.70
N THR A 377 -7.59 -0.78 -1.60
CA THR A 377 -7.40 0.68 -1.55
C THR A 377 -6.56 1.07 -0.35
N HIS A 378 -6.13 2.34 -0.32
CA HIS A 378 -5.30 2.93 0.73
C HIS A 378 -6.02 4.07 1.43
N GLY A 379 -5.60 4.38 2.66
CA GLY A 379 -6.11 5.53 3.41
C GLY A 379 -5.23 5.92 4.58
N TYR A 380 -4.88 7.20 4.60
CA TYR A 380 -4.02 7.83 5.59
C TYR A 380 -4.77 8.97 6.24
N TRP A 381 -4.67 9.07 7.56
CA TRP A 381 -5.61 9.85 8.37
C TRP A 381 -4.89 11.02 9.04
N GLY A 382 -5.43 12.22 8.84
CA GLY A 382 -4.87 13.49 9.30
C GLY A 382 -5.01 14.61 8.27
N HIS A 383 -4.46 15.78 8.58
CA HIS A 383 -4.29 16.85 7.59
C HIS A 383 -3.23 16.47 6.54
N TYR A 384 -3.34 17.02 5.33
CA TYR A 384 -2.34 16.82 4.27
C TYR A 384 -0.94 17.26 4.72
N GLY A 385 0.07 16.43 4.43
CA GLY A 385 1.43 16.65 4.94
C GLY A 385 1.65 16.21 6.39
N TYR A 386 0.58 15.95 7.15
CA TYR A 386 0.59 15.25 8.45
C TYR A 386 1.44 15.89 9.56
N ASP A 387 1.79 17.15 9.35
CA ASP A 387 2.53 17.98 10.29
C ASP A 387 1.64 18.54 11.41
N TRP A 388 0.31 18.42 11.26
CA TRP A 388 -0.66 18.98 12.20
C TRP A 388 -0.94 18.02 13.34
N MET A 389 -1.13 18.58 14.53
CA MET A 389 -1.66 17.87 15.68
C MET A 389 -3.09 17.37 15.41
N TYR A 390 -3.57 16.45 16.24
CA TYR A 390 -4.91 15.89 16.14
C TYR A 390 -5.97 17.00 16.18
N ASN A 391 -5.88 17.92 17.14
CA ASN A 391 -6.86 19.00 17.30
C ASN A 391 -6.85 19.99 16.11
N GLU A 392 -5.68 20.27 15.55
CA GLU A 392 -5.54 21.12 14.36
C GLU A 392 -6.16 20.42 13.14
N SER A 393 -5.85 19.13 12.95
CA SER A 393 -6.45 18.32 11.89
C SER A 393 -7.97 18.23 12.06
N ASN A 394 -8.45 18.11 13.30
CA ASN A 394 -9.87 18.08 13.60
C ASN A 394 -10.55 19.42 13.30
N ALA A 395 -9.95 20.55 13.73
CA ALA A 395 -10.47 21.89 13.43
C ALA A 395 -10.52 22.16 11.92
N TYR A 396 -9.51 21.69 11.17
CA TYR A 396 -9.52 21.75 9.71
C TYR A 396 -10.76 21.10 9.12
N TRP A 397 -11.00 19.82 9.45
CA TRP A 397 -12.10 19.06 8.90
C TRP A 397 -13.45 19.60 9.36
N LYS A 398 -13.53 20.11 10.59
CA LYS A 398 -14.73 20.82 11.08
C LYS A 398 -15.05 22.04 10.21
N ASN A 399 -14.03 22.83 9.83
CA ASN A 399 -14.20 23.96 8.92
C ASN A 399 -14.53 23.55 7.47
N LYS A 400 -14.38 22.26 7.12
CA LYS A 400 -14.85 21.67 5.85
C LYS A 400 -16.26 21.05 5.96
N GLY A 401 -16.92 21.20 7.11
CA GLY A 401 -18.28 20.73 7.33
C GLY A 401 -18.41 19.28 7.79
N PHE A 402 -17.33 18.67 8.28
CA PHE A 402 -17.35 17.35 8.94
C PHE A 402 -17.64 17.46 10.44
#